data_AF-M7NIY4-F1
#
_entry.id   AF-M7NIY4-F1
#
_cell.length_a   1.000
_cell.length_b   1.000
_cell.length_c   1.000
_cell.angle_alpha   90.00
_cell.angle_beta   90.00
_cell.angle_gamma   90.00
#
_symmetry.space_group_name_H-M   'P 1'
#
loop_
_entity.id
_entity.type
_entity.pdbx_description
1 polymer ?
#
loop_
_entity_poly.entity_id
_entity_poly.type
_entity_poly.pdbx_seq_one_letter_code
_entity_poly.pdbx_strand_id
1 'polypeptide(L)' 'MPNNNNSNKLVVPGVRQALDQMKEEIAREFGVQLGENSTARANGSVGGEITKRLIAQAQQQMKNGGQ' A
#
# COMPACT_ATOMS: atom_id res chain seq x y z
N MET A 1 0.59 -27.98 8.82
CA MET A 1 1.20 -26.84 8.11
C MET A 1 0.87 -25.58 8.90
N PRO A 2 1.84 -24.74 9.33
CA PRO A 2 1.54 -23.53 10.09
C PRO A 2 0.97 -22.45 9.15
N ASN A 3 -0.28 -22.07 9.39
CA ASN A 3 -0.93 -20.95 8.72
C ASN A 3 -0.39 -19.64 9.33
N ASN A 4 0.68 -19.11 8.74
CA ASN A 4 1.32 -17.88 9.17
C ASN A 4 0.42 -16.68 8.81
N ASN A 5 -0.61 -16.43 9.63
CA ASN A 5 -1.43 -15.24 9.56
C ASN A 5 -0.57 -14.02 9.90
N ASN A 6 0.08 -13.48 8.88
CA ASN A 6 0.96 -12.32 8.98
C ASN A 6 0.08 -11.08 9.18
N SER A 7 -0.37 -10.82 10.41
CA SER A 7 -1.12 -9.63 10.77
C SER A 7 -0.17 -8.44 10.87
N ASN A 8 0.13 -7.80 9.74
CA ASN A 8 0.89 -6.56 9.77
C ASN A 8 0.02 -5.48 10.43
N LYS A 9 0.37 -5.09 11.66
CA LYS A 9 -0.38 -4.07 12.42
C LYS A 9 -0.10 -2.71 11.79
N LEU A 10 -1.15 -1.98 11.42
CA LEU A 10 -1.01 -0.60 10.96
C LEU A 10 -0.33 0.22 12.05
N VAL A 11 0.77 0.87 11.70
CA VAL A 11 1.58 1.69 12.63
C VAL A 11 0.84 2.97 12.99
N VAL A 12 0.05 3.52 12.06
CA VAL A 12 -0.76 4.71 12.29
C VAL A 12 -2.21 4.29 12.55
N PRO A 13 -2.81 4.66 13.69
CA PRO A 13 -4.23 4.41 13.95
C PRO A 13 -5.12 5.14 12.92
N GLY A 14 -6.20 4.51 12.48
CA GLY A 14 -7.23 5.15 11.63
C GLY A 14 -6.93 5.24 10.14
N VAL A 15 -5.69 5.01 9.68
CA VAL A 15 -5.33 5.16 8.24
C VAL A 15 -5.85 4.05 7.32
N ARG A 16 -6.49 3.02 7.89
CA ARG A 16 -6.89 1.81 7.15
C ARG A 16 -7.78 2.13 5.96
N GLN A 17 -8.77 3.00 6.14
CA GLN A 17 -9.71 3.38 5.08
C GLN A 17 -9.00 4.12 3.93
N ALA A 18 -8.09 5.04 4.24
CA ALA A 18 -7.32 5.76 3.22
C ALA A 18 -6.39 4.84 2.44
N LEU A 19 -5.73 3.90 3.12
CA LEU A 19 -4.89 2.89 2.47
C LEU A 19 -5.71 1.92 1.62
N ASP A 20 -6.90 1.52 2.08
CA ASP A 20 -7.80 0.67 1.30
C ASP A 20 -8.27 1.37 0.03
N GLN A 21 -8.61 2.67 0.08
CA GLN A 21 -8.94 3.46 -1.11
C GLN A 21 -7.76 3.52 -2.09
N MET A 22 -6.57 3.88 -1.61
CA MET A 22 -5.38 3.96 -2.45
C MET A 22 -5.02 2.60 -3.08
N LYS A 23 -5.20 1.51 -2.33
CA LYS A 23 -5.01 0.14 -2.82
C LYS A 23 -5.95 -0.20 -3.98
N GLU A 24 -7.23 0.11 -3.84
CA GLU A 24 -8.24 -0.14 -4.89
C GLU A 24 -7.96 0.70 -6.14
N GLU A 25 -7.57 1.97 -5.98
CA GLU A 25 -7.20 2.85 -7.08
C GLU A 25 -5.99 2.29 -7.87
N ILE A 26 -4.91 1.96 -7.17
CA ILE A 26 -3.69 1.43 -7.79
C ILE A 26 -3.94 0.07 -8.43
N ALA A 27 -4.71 -0.80 -7.77
CA ALA A 27 -5.07 -2.11 -8.33
C ALA A 27 -5.81 -1.95 -9.67
N ARG A 28 -6.73 -0.98 -9.76
CA ARG A 28 -7.43 -0.64 -11.01
C ARG A 28 -6.48 -0.07 -12.07
N GLU A 29 -5.61 0.86 -11.71
CA GLU A 29 -4.62 1.44 -12.62
C GLU A 29 -3.69 0.35 -13.22
N PHE A 30 -3.29 -0.62 -12.41
CA PHE A 30 -2.37 -1.69 -12.82
C PHE A 30 -3.09 -2.87 -13.47
N GLY A 31 -4.43 -2.86 -13.52
CA GLY A 31 -5.24 -3.98 -14.01
C GLY A 31 -5.07 -5.25 -13.18
N VAL A 32 -4.72 -5.12 -11.90
CA VAL A 32 -4.48 -6.25 -10.99
C VAL A 32 -5.74 -6.51 -10.18
N GLN A 33 -6.23 -7.75 -10.24
CA GLN A 33 -7.21 -8.22 -9.28
C GLN A 33 -6.47 -8.78 -8.06
N LEU A 34 -6.67 -8.14 -6.91
CA LEU A 34 -6.08 -8.57 -5.65
C LEU A 34 -6.81 -9.79 -5.10
N GLY A 35 -6.04 -10.74 -4.57
CA GLY A 35 -6.61 -11.93 -3.94
C GLY A 35 -5.63 -13.09 -3.89
N GLU A 36 -6.07 -14.16 -3.24
CA GLU A 36 -5.28 -15.38 -3.05
C GLU A 36 -4.94 -16.08 -4.37
N ASN A 37 -5.81 -15.96 -5.37
CA ASN A 37 -5.61 -16.52 -6.72
C ASN A 37 -4.70 -15.66 -7.62
N SER A 38 -4.35 -14.45 -7.19
CA SER A 38 -3.46 -13.57 -7.93
C SER A 38 -2.00 -13.85 -7.59
N THR A 39 -1.10 -13.62 -8.54
CA THR A 39 0.32 -13.90 -8.31
C THR A 39 0.87 -13.01 -7.19
N ALA A 40 1.78 -13.56 -6.38
CA ALA A 40 2.45 -12.79 -5.33
C ALA A 40 3.11 -11.51 -5.86
N ARG A 41 3.61 -11.55 -7.11
CA ARG A 41 4.19 -10.39 -7.79
C ARG A 41 3.15 -9.32 -8.13
N ALA A 42 1.97 -9.70 -8.59
CA ALA A 42 0.88 -8.77 -8.90
C ALA A 42 0.31 -8.13 -7.62
N ASN A 43 0.08 -8.93 -6.58
CA ASN A 43 -0.31 -8.38 -5.28
C ASN A 43 0.80 -7.46 -4.70
N GLY A 44 2.06 -7.86 -4.85
CA GLY A 44 3.22 -7.10 -4.39
C GLY A 44 3.44 -5.79 -5.14
N SER A 45 3.13 -5.70 -6.43
CA SER A 45 3.30 -4.46 -7.21
C SER A 45 2.37 -3.35 -6.73
N VAL A 46 1.13 -3.68 -6.35
CA VAL A 46 0.18 -2.72 -5.76
C VAL A 46 0.70 -2.22 -4.42
N GLY A 47 1.17 -3.11 -3.54
CA GLY A 47 1.76 -2.72 -2.25
C GLY A 47 3.00 -1.83 -2.39
N GLY A 48 3.88 -2.15 -3.34
CA GLY A 48 5.07 -1.35 -3.62
C GLY A 48 4.75 0.07 -4.11
N GLU A 49 3.73 0.22 -4.95
CA GLU A 49 3.30 1.52 -5.45
C GLU A 49 2.65 2.38 -4.34
N ILE A 50 1.87 1.78 -3.43
CA ILE A 50 1.36 2.46 -2.23
C ILE A 50 2.54 3.06 -1.44
N THR A 51 3.55 2.24 -1.12
CA THR A 51 4.74 2.71 -0.40
C THR A 51 5.47 3.82 -1.15
N LYS A 52 5.62 3.69 -2.48
CA LYS A 52 6.28 4.71 -3.31
C LYS A 52 5.56 6.06 -3.27
N ARG A 53 4.22 6.07 -3.40
CA ARG A 53 3.42 7.31 -3.34
C ARG A 53 3.49 7.97 -1.96
N LEU A 54 3.37 7.18 -0.90
CA LEU A 54 3.47 7.68 0.47
C LEU A 54 4.83 8.31 0.77
N ILE A 55 5.93 7.66 0.35
CA ILE A 55 7.28 8.20 0.52
C ILE A 55 7.45 9.48 -0.30
N ALA A 56 6.98 9.52 -1.55
CA ALA A 56 7.07 10.71 -2.39
C ALA A 56 6.31 11.90 -1.77
N GLN A 57 5.11 11.68 -1.25
CA GLN A 57 4.33 12.71 -0.55
C GLN A 57 5.02 13.18 0.73
N ALA A 58 5.59 12.27 1.52
CA ALA A 58 6.35 12.61 2.72
C ALA A 58 7.60 13.43 2.38
N GLN A 59 8.34 13.06 1.32
CA GLN A 59 9.49 13.80 0.84
C GLN A 59 9.14 15.21 0.39
N GLN A 60 8.00 15.41 -0.29
CA GLN A 60 7.51 16.74 -0.67
C GLN A 60 7.14 17.59 0.56
N GLN A 61 6.47 17.00 1.55
CA GLN A 61 6.13 17.70 2.79
C GLN A 61 7.39 18.12 3.57
N MET A 62 8.38 17.22 3.67
CA MET A 62 9.66 17.53 4.32
C MET A 62 10.43 18.63 3.59
N LYS A 63 10.40 18.63 2.26
CA LYS A 63 11.03 19.68 1.45
C LYS A 63 10.36 21.05 1.68
N ASN A 64 9.05 21.08 1.90
CA ASN A 64 8.28 22.32 2.08
C ASN A 64 8.24 22.82 3.53
N GLY A 65 8.43 21.93 4.53
CA GLY A 65 8.40 22.27 5.95
C GLY A 65 9.77 22.57 6.58
N GLY A 66 10.84 22.60 5.79
CA GLY A 66 12.22 22.88 6.24
C GLY A 66 12.68 24.33 6.02
N GLN A 67 11.76 25.29 5.95
CA GLN A 67 12.06 26.72 5.79
C GLN A 67 11.68 27.52 7.03
#